data_AF-A0A2E0NE23-F1
#
_entry.id   AF-A0A2E0NE23-F1
#
_cell.length_a   1.000
_cell.length_b   1.000
_cell.length_c   1.000
_cell.angle_alpha   90.00
_cell.angle_beta   90.00
_cell.angle_gamma   90.00
#
_symmetry.space_group_name_H-M   'P 1'
#
loop_
_entity.id
_entity.type
_entity.pdbx_description
1 polymer ?
#
loop_
_entity_poly.entity_id
_entity_poly.type
_entity_poly.pdbx_seq_one_letter_code
_entity_poly.pdbx_strand_id
1 'polypeptide(L)' 'MTKHLRLKQIYPSTKKVKVMNYWEYAEKLNGRLAMLGIIAAIGAYATTGQIIPGVF' A
#
# COMPACT_ATOMS: atom_id res chain seq x y z
N MET A 1 -37.66 17.31 18.56
CA MET A 1 -36.64 17.31 17.48
C MET A 1 -35.48 16.34 17.78
N THR A 2 -35.71 15.18 18.41
CA THR A 2 -34.62 14.33 18.94
C THR A 2 -34.58 12.92 18.32
N LYS A 3 -35.60 12.54 17.53
CA LYS A 3 -35.71 11.19 16.94
C LYS A 3 -34.82 10.97 15.70
N HIS A 4 -34.51 12.03 14.94
CA HIS A 4 -33.69 11.92 13.72
C HIS A 4 -32.21 11.59 13.98
N LEU A 5 -31.70 11.90 15.18
CA LEU A 5 -30.30 11.68 15.55
C LEU A 5 -30.01 10.22 15.97
N ARG A 6 -31.02 9.47 16.45
CA ARG A 6 -30.90 8.05 16.81
C ARG A 6 -30.86 7.13 15.59
N LEU A 7 -31.47 7.53 14.47
CA LEU A 7 -31.54 6.70 13.26
C LEU A 7 -30.19 6.62 12.54
N LYS A 8 -29.35 7.64 12.61
CA LYS A 8 -28.04 7.61 11.92
C LYS A 8 -27.00 6.69 12.58
N GLN A 9 -27.23 6.25 13.82
CA GLN A 9 -26.35 5.30 14.51
C GLN A 9 -26.77 3.83 14.30
N ILE A 10 -28.04 3.58 13.97
CA ILE A 10 -28.59 2.23 13.76
C ILE A 10 -28.34 1.75 12.33
N TYR A 11 -28.09 2.66 11.39
CA TYR A 11 -27.77 2.34 9.99
C TYR A 11 -26.26 2.47 9.81
N PRO A 12 -25.50 1.36 9.68
CA PRO A 12 -24.08 1.45 9.36
C PRO A 12 -23.93 2.14 8.00
N SER A 13 -23.14 3.21 7.94
CA SER A 13 -22.75 3.86 6.68
C SER A 13 -22.27 2.77 5.71
N THR A 14 -23.02 2.60 4.62
CA THR A 14 -22.77 1.57 3.61
C THR A 14 -21.35 1.75 3.08
N LYS A 15 -20.46 0.86 3.50
CA LYS A 15 -19.07 0.84 3.07
C LYS A 15 -19.09 0.60 1.57
N LYS A 16 -18.82 1.64 0.78
CA LYS A 16 -18.66 1.51 -0.68
C LYS A 16 -17.51 0.54 -0.90
N VAL A 17 -17.84 -0.70 -1.28
CA VAL A 17 -16.84 -1.71 -1.64
C VAL A 17 -16.18 -1.18 -2.92
N LYS A 18 -14.96 -0.68 -2.79
CA LYS A 18 -14.18 -0.24 -3.94
C LYS A 18 -13.79 -1.50 -4.71
N VAL A 19 -14.54 -1.82 -5.75
CA VAL A 19 -14.17 -2.89 -6.69
C VAL A 19 -12.90 -2.40 -7.37
N MET A 20 -11.78 -3.07 -7.08
CA MET A 20 -10.48 -2.64 -7.56
C MET A 20 -10.41 -2.90 -9.07
N ASN A 21 -10.24 -1.84 -9.87
CA ASN A 21 -9.98 -1.99 -11.29
C ASN A 21 -8.61 -2.68 -11.49
N TYR A 22 -8.50 -3.49 -12.55
CA TYR A 22 -7.27 -4.23 -12.90
C TYR A 22 -6.03 -3.33 -12.94
N TRP A 23 -6.19 -2.13 -13.50
CA TRP A 23 -5.13 -1.10 -13.57
C TRP A 23 -4.70 -0.58 -12.20
N GLU A 24 -5.64 -0.34 -11.28
CA GLU A 24 -5.33 0.14 -9.91
C GLU A 24 -4.60 -0.94 -9.09
N TYR A 25 -4.87 -2.22 -9.35
CA TYR A 25 -4.12 -3.32 -8.77
C TYR A 25 -2.68 -3.34 -9.28
N ALA A 26 -2.49 -3.18 -10.60
CA ALA A 26 -1.17 -3.15 -11.22
C ALA A 26 -0.30 -2.00 -10.67
N GLU A 27 -0.86 -0.80 -10.52
CA GLU A 27 -0.15 0.36 -9.94
C GLU A 27 0.30 0.09 -8.50
N LYS A 28 -0.58 -0.47 -7.66
CA LYS A 28 -0.25 -0.83 -6.27
C LYS A 28 0.79 -1.94 -6.20
N LEU A 29 0.72 -2.92 -7.09
CA LEU A 29 1.67 -4.02 -7.17
C LEU A 29 3.06 -3.50 -7.56
N ASN A 30 3.14 -2.71 -8.63
CA ASN A 30 4.38 -2.11 -9.10
C ASN A 30 5.00 -1.17 -8.06
N GLY A 31 4.19 -0.35 -7.38
CA GLY A 31 4.65 0.51 -6.30
C GLY A 31 5.27 -0.26 -5.13
N ARG A 32 4.67 -1.41 -4.74
CA ARG A 32 5.21 -2.26 -3.68
C ARG A 32 6.53 -2.93 -4.08
N LEU A 33 6.61 -3.45 -5.30
CA LEU A 33 7.84 -4.06 -5.82
C LEU A 33 8.98 -3.04 -5.89
N ALA A 34 8.71 -1.81 -6.30
CA ALA A 34 9.69 -0.73 -6.31
C ALA A 34 10.20 -0.40 -4.90
N MET A 35 9.31 -0.32 -3.90
CA MET A 35 9.70 -0.10 -2.50
C MET A 35 10.57 -1.24 -1.97
N LEU A 36 10.26 -2.50 -2.30
CA LEU A 36 11.10 -3.64 -1.95
C LEU A 36 12.47 -3.59 -2.64
N GLY A 37 12.54 -3.15 -3.90
CA GLY A 37 13.81 -2.97 -4.61
C GLY A 37 14.72 -1.94 -3.96
N ILE A 38 14.17 -0.81 -3.49
CA ILE A 38 14.93 0.20 -2.74
C ILE A 38 15.44 -0.36 -1.42
N ILE A 39 14.59 -1.05 -0.65
CA ILE A 39 14.97 -1.64 0.63
C ILE A 39 16.02 -2.74 0.42
N ALA A 40 15.89 -3.55 -0.63
CA ALA A 40 16.87 -4.57 -0.99
C ALA A 40 18.21 -3.94 -1.40
N ALA A 41 18.21 -2.84 -2.15
CA ALA A 41 19.43 -2.13 -2.52
C ALA A 41 20.14 -1.51 -1.30
N ILE A 42 19.39 -0.90 -0.38
CA ILE A 42 19.93 -0.38 0.88
C ILE A 42 20.43 -1.54 1.75
N GLY A 43 19.68 -2.64 1.82
CA GLY A 43 20.06 -3.83 2.55
C GLY A 43 21.34 -4.45 2.00
N ALA A 44 21.48 -4.56 0.67
CA ALA A 44 22.69 -5.03 0.00
C ALA A 44 23.88 -4.12 0.30
N TYR A 45 23.70 -2.80 0.28
CA TYR A 45 24.74 -1.84 0.67
C TYR A 45 25.15 -2.00 2.14
N ALA A 46 24.19 -2.16 3.04
CA ALA A 46 24.45 -2.31 4.47
C ALA A 46 25.09 -3.66 4.83
N THR A 47 24.74 -4.75 4.15
CA THR A 47 25.29 -6.09 4.43
C THR A 47 26.64 -6.31 3.78
N THR A 48 26.89 -5.74 2.61
CA THR A 48 28.15 -5.94 1.86
C THR A 48 29.12 -4.77 1.95
N GLY A 49 28.70 -3.62 2.48
CA GLY A 49 29.53 -2.40 2.56
C GLY A 49 29.89 -1.81 1.20
N GLN A 50 29.36 -2.36 0.11
CA GLN A 50 29.62 -2.00 -1.27
C GLN A 50 28.28 -1.72 -1.95
N ILE A 51 28.16 -0.60 -2.67
CA ILE A 51 26.93 -0.27 -3.40
C ILE A 51 26.64 -1.38 -4.45
N ILE A 52 27.70 -2.05 -4.91
CA ILE A 52 27.67 -3.21 -5.80
C ILE A 52 28.78 -4.19 -5.41
N PRO A 53 28.49 -5.38 -4.86
CA PRO A 53 29.48 -6.44 -4.75
C PRO A 53 29.64 -7.11 -6.13
N GLY A 54 30.83 -7.00 -6.75
CA GLY A 54 31.20 -7.80 -7.93
C GLY A 54 31.05 -7.15 -9.32
N VAL A 55 31.17 -5.83 -9.46
CA VAL A 55 31.48 -5.20 -10.76
C VAL A 55 32.98 -4.93 -10.85
N PHE A 56 33.74 -6.01 -11.11
CA PHE A 56 35.10 -6.02 -11.68
C PHE A 56 35.21 -7.23 -12.59
#